data_AF-C5A4T9-F1
#
_entry.id   AF-C5A4T9-F1
#
_cell.length_a   1.000
_cell.length_b   1.000
_cell.length_c   1.000
_cell.angle_alpha   90.00
_cell.angle_beta   90.00
_cell.angle_gamma   90.00
#
_symmetry.space_group_name_H-M   'P 1'
#
loop_
_entity.id
_entity.type
_entity.pdbx_description
1 polymer ?
#
loop_
_entity_poly.entity_id
_entity_poly.type
_entity_poly.pdbx_seq_one_letter_code
_entity_poly.pdbx_strand_id
1 'polypeptide(L)'
;MSFTIYMSKFLLFKVCFYINSARTYQLTSRLTPEDLFIHHKVFSHLDPSLQEGQTMDGEEKLMAIISESFLKGKIVGIVDRDFSAFTYIPALRSLKKPLEEGRYIWVVSYEPLQSLFRDFRRAGLDYESHLGKNLYVLDVFGSMRHIDSGVNGVFVLSGYLDDRVFILKYRTLIQDLLSELGPEDVIVVGYLESGMCRLFDNPIRAQKLLWNLREESRVKTAGLITYIKPECPALEEFIYLYSDYVFEGVVENGLRRVIMTKGDEE
;
A
#
# COMPACT_ATOMS: atom_id res chain seq x y z
N MET A 1 -2.60 -29.87 -46.64
CA MET A 1 -1.69 -30.00 -45.48
C MET A 1 -1.42 -28.62 -44.95
N SER A 2 -2.15 -28.19 -43.91
CA SER A 2 -2.00 -26.86 -43.31
C SER A 2 -1.16 -26.97 -42.05
N PHE A 3 -0.05 -26.24 -42.01
CA PHE A 3 0.77 -26.06 -40.81
C PHE A 3 0.16 -24.95 -39.96
N THR A 4 -0.31 -25.30 -38.77
CA THR A 4 -0.70 -24.35 -37.72
C THR A 4 0.50 -24.15 -36.81
N ILE A 5 1.10 -22.96 -36.85
CA ILE A 5 2.17 -22.55 -35.94
C ILE A 5 1.53 -21.98 -34.67
N TYR A 6 1.66 -22.69 -33.55
CA TYR A 6 1.43 -22.14 -32.22
C TYR A 6 2.61 -21.22 -31.86
N MET A 7 2.44 -19.91 -32.01
CA MET A 7 3.34 -18.93 -31.40
C MET A 7 2.86 -18.63 -29.97
N SER A 8 3.69 -19.02 -29.02
CA SER A 8 3.61 -18.68 -27.60
C SER A 8 3.43 -17.18 -27.37
N LYS A 9 2.35 -16.79 -26.69
CA LYS A 9 2.03 -15.41 -26.28
C LYS A 9 3.03 -14.82 -25.26
N PHE A 10 3.95 -15.61 -24.73
CA PHE A 10 4.90 -15.15 -23.70
C PHE A 10 6.06 -14.31 -24.23
N LEU A 11 6.39 -14.37 -25.54
CA LEU A 11 7.57 -13.69 -26.08
C LEU A 11 7.30 -12.28 -26.64
N LEU A 12 6.05 -11.94 -26.96
CA LEU A 12 5.70 -10.65 -27.56
C LEU A 12 5.76 -9.48 -26.55
N PHE A 13 5.72 -9.75 -25.25
CA PHE A 13 5.67 -8.71 -24.22
C PHE A 13 7.03 -8.04 -23.93
N LYS A 14 8.17 -8.71 -24.22
CA LYS A 14 9.50 -8.08 -24.07
C LYS A 14 9.80 -7.02 -25.13
N VAL A 15 9.13 -7.05 -26.28
CA VAL A 15 9.45 -6.18 -27.42
C VAL A 15 8.67 -4.87 -27.37
N CYS A 16 7.44 -4.85 -26.84
CA CYS A 16 6.64 -3.62 -26.81
C CYS A 16 7.10 -2.60 -25.75
N PHE A 17 7.72 -3.04 -24.65
CA PHE A 17 8.24 -2.11 -23.63
C PHE A 17 9.59 -1.48 -23.98
N TYR A 18 10.33 -2.03 -24.95
CA TYR A 18 11.63 -1.48 -25.35
C TYR A 18 11.54 -0.30 -26.34
N ILE A 19 10.36 -0.05 -26.92
CA ILE A 19 10.19 0.97 -27.98
C ILE A 19 9.78 2.34 -27.43
N ASN A 20 9.35 2.44 -26.16
CA ASN A 20 8.96 3.72 -25.56
C ASN A 20 9.99 4.37 -24.61
N SER A 21 11.17 3.77 -24.39
CA SER A 21 12.23 4.37 -23.55
C SER A 21 13.18 5.32 -24.30
N ALA A 22 13.03 5.48 -25.61
CA ALA A 22 13.90 6.30 -26.44
C ALA A 22 13.28 7.66 -26.80
N ARG A 23 12.92 8.47 -25.80
CA ARG A 23 12.77 9.94 -25.96
C ARG A 23 13.13 10.66 -24.67
N THR A 24 14.44 10.75 -24.47
CA THR A 24 15.11 11.64 -23.51
C THR A 24 14.74 13.10 -23.80
N TYR A 25 14.08 13.75 -22.84
CA TYR A 25 14.15 15.21 -22.70
C TYR A 25 15.03 15.51 -21.49
N GLN A 26 16.23 16.01 -21.79
CA GLN A 26 17.12 16.65 -20.82
C GLN A 26 16.48 17.98 -20.38
N LEU A 27 16.09 18.09 -19.11
CA LEU A 27 15.98 19.36 -18.41
C LEU A 27 16.52 19.16 -17.00
N THR A 28 17.75 19.63 -16.82
CA THR A 28 18.47 19.64 -15.56
C THR A 28 17.89 20.71 -14.62
N SER A 29 17.30 20.30 -13.50
CA SER A 29 17.24 21.12 -12.29
C SER A 29 18.06 20.42 -11.20
N ARG A 30 19.20 21.02 -10.87
CA ARG A 30 20.06 20.60 -9.75
C ARG A 30 19.30 20.85 -8.45
N LEU A 31 18.82 19.80 -7.81
CA LEU A 31 18.54 19.81 -6.38
C LEU A 31 19.80 19.33 -5.66
N THR A 32 20.26 20.10 -4.69
CA THR A 32 21.45 19.82 -3.90
C THR A 32 21.16 18.76 -2.83
N PRO A 33 22.13 17.91 -2.46
CA PRO A 33 21.95 16.87 -1.45
C PRO A 33 21.43 17.38 -0.09
N GLU A 34 21.61 18.66 0.23
CA GLU A 34 21.22 19.26 1.51
C GLU A 34 19.69 19.34 1.72
N ASP A 35 18.90 19.40 0.64
CA ASP A 35 17.43 19.43 0.74
C ASP A 35 16.82 18.06 1.12
N LEU A 36 17.58 16.97 0.92
CA LEU A 36 17.20 15.61 1.33
C LEU A 36 17.51 15.30 2.80
N PHE A 37 18.35 16.10 3.47
CA PHE A 37 18.85 15.79 4.81
C PHE A 37 18.04 16.39 5.97
N ILE A 38 17.19 17.38 5.72
CA ILE A 38 16.48 18.08 6.81
C ILE A 38 15.32 17.23 7.39
N HIS A 39 14.73 16.32 6.62
CA HIS A 39 13.59 15.52 7.08
C HIS A 39 13.96 14.20 7.79
N HIS A 40 15.24 13.82 7.82
CA HIS A 40 15.69 12.65 8.57
C HIS A 40 15.79 12.88 10.10
N LYS A 41 15.84 14.14 10.55
CA LYS A 41 16.09 14.49 11.95
C LYS A 41 14.92 14.27 12.91
N VAL A 42 13.69 14.07 12.41
CA VAL A 42 12.53 13.84 13.29
C VAL A 42 12.36 12.35 13.66
N PHE A 43 13.02 11.44 12.93
CA PHE A 43 12.89 9.98 13.16
C PHE A 43 14.12 9.34 13.82
N SER A 44 15.18 10.09 14.14
CA SER A 44 16.44 9.54 14.65
C SER A 44 16.52 9.34 16.18
N HIS A 45 15.40 9.49 16.91
CA HIS A 45 15.37 9.36 18.38
C HIS A 45 14.60 8.15 18.91
N LEU A 46 14.11 7.26 18.03
CA LEU A 46 13.55 5.98 18.45
C LEU A 46 14.63 4.92 18.36
N ASP A 47 15.21 4.56 19.51
CA ASP A 47 16.17 3.47 19.64
C ASP A 47 15.51 2.15 19.18
N PRO A 48 15.90 1.56 18.03
CA PRO A 48 15.27 0.35 17.51
C PRO A 48 15.58 -0.89 18.35
N SER A 49 16.58 -0.81 19.24
CA SER A 49 17.14 -1.94 19.98
C SER A 49 16.35 -2.34 21.24
N LEU A 50 15.34 -1.55 21.64
CA LEU A 50 14.58 -1.75 22.88
C LEU A 50 13.30 -2.57 22.75
N GLN A 51 12.96 -3.10 21.57
CA GLN A 51 11.61 -3.61 21.30
C GLN A 51 11.50 -4.87 20.40
N GLU A 52 12.59 -5.57 20.14
CA GLU A 52 12.53 -6.90 19.50
C GLU A 52 12.24 -7.96 20.57
N GLY A 53 10.98 -8.37 20.72
CA GLY A 53 10.63 -9.58 21.50
C GLY A 53 9.40 -9.49 22.41
N GLN A 54 8.80 -8.32 22.62
CA GLN A 54 7.51 -8.23 23.30
C GLN A 54 6.36 -8.25 22.29
N THR A 55 5.60 -9.34 22.30
CA THR A 55 4.32 -9.47 21.58
C THR A 55 3.35 -8.39 22.08
N MET A 56 2.71 -7.69 21.15
CA MET A 56 1.75 -6.64 21.48
C MET A 56 0.47 -7.28 22.04
N ASP A 57 -0.11 -6.72 23.11
CA ASP A 57 -1.39 -7.23 23.63
C ASP A 57 -2.48 -7.08 22.54
N GLY A 58 -3.25 -8.13 22.30
CA GLY A 58 -4.27 -8.17 21.24
C GLY A 58 -3.76 -8.51 19.82
N GLU A 59 -2.46 -8.72 19.63
CA GLU A 59 -1.86 -9.00 18.31
C GLU A 59 -2.38 -10.29 17.67
N GLU A 60 -2.56 -11.37 18.43
CA GLU A 60 -3.08 -12.64 17.91
C GLU A 60 -4.52 -12.49 17.39
N LYS A 61 -5.37 -11.77 18.14
CA LYS A 61 -6.74 -11.47 17.74
C LYS A 61 -6.76 -10.64 16.46
N LEU A 62 -5.91 -9.61 16.37
CA LEU A 62 -5.74 -8.79 15.17
C LEU A 62 -5.41 -9.65 13.94
N MET A 63 -4.37 -10.49 14.03
CA MET A 63 -3.95 -11.32 12.90
C MET A 63 -5.01 -12.35 12.49
N ALA A 64 -5.73 -12.91 13.46
CA ALA A 64 -6.82 -13.85 13.18
C ALA A 64 -7.96 -13.18 12.40
N ILE A 65 -8.41 -12.00 12.84
CA ILE A 65 -9.48 -11.26 12.18
C ILE A 65 -9.06 -10.78 10.79
N ILE A 66 -7.82 -10.33 10.59
CA ILE A 66 -7.34 -9.95 9.25
C ILE A 66 -7.36 -11.16 8.31
N SER A 67 -6.85 -12.30 8.77
CA SER A 67 -6.79 -13.52 7.97
C SER A 67 -8.19 -13.99 7.53
N GLU A 68 -9.16 -13.94 8.45
CA GLU A 68 -10.56 -14.25 8.15
C GLU A 68 -11.19 -13.22 7.20
N SER A 69 -10.86 -11.94 7.39
CA SER A 69 -11.37 -10.85 6.55
C SER A 69 -10.94 -11.00 5.11
N PHE A 70 -9.70 -11.44 4.86
CA PHE A 70 -9.21 -11.74 3.51
C PHE A 70 -10.03 -12.82 2.79
N LEU A 71 -10.50 -13.84 3.52
CA LEU A 71 -11.35 -14.90 2.96
C LEU A 71 -12.78 -14.42 2.67
N LYS A 72 -13.29 -13.50 3.51
CA LYS A 72 -14.65 -12.99 3.42
C LYS A 72 -14.78 -11.80 2.48
N GLY A 73 -13.68 -11.22 2.01
CA GLY A 73 -13.70 -9.96 1.25
C GLY A 73 -14.05 -8.75 2.11
N LYS A 74 -13.70 -8.81 3.41
CA LYS A 74 -13.91 -7.73 4.37
C LYS A 74 -12.70 -6.79 4.43
N ILE A 75 -12.90 -5.64 5.04
CA ILE A 75 -11.96 -4.52 5.11
C ILE A 75 -11.60 -4.28 6.57
N VAL A 76 -10.30 -4.30 6.87
CA VAL A 76 -9.78 -4.04 8.21
C VAL A 76 -9.02 -2.72 8.22
N GLY A 77 -9.43 -1.79 9.06
CA GLY A 77 -8.73 -0.54 9.33
C GLY A 77 -7.85 -0.65 10.57
N ILE A 78 -6.59 -0.23 10.45
CA ILE A 78 -5.61 -0.16 11.53
C ILE A 78 -5.31 1.31 11.80
N VAL A 79 -5.71 1.78 12.97
CA VAL A 79 -5.58 3.18 13.39
C VAL A 79 -4.58 3.25 14.54
N ASP A 80 -3.34 3.64 14.24
CA ASP A 80 -2.37 3.95 15.27
C ASP A 80 -2.70 5.33 15.86
N ARG A 81 -3.12 5.36 17.13
CA ARG A 81 -3.39 6.60 17.88
C ARG A 81 -2.09 7.33 18.25
N ASP A 82 -0.98 6.60 18.29
CA ASP A 82 0.35 7.09 18.61
C ASP A 82 1.38 6.59 17.57
N PHE A 83 2.35 7.43 17.22
CA PHE A 83 3.42 7.11 16.26
C PHE A 83 4.27 5.89 16.65
N SER A 84 4.30 5.54 17.93
CA SER A 84 5.09 4.46 18.50
C SER A 84 4.31 3.17 18.71
N ALA A 85 3.01 3.13 18.38
CA ALA A 85 2.21 1.91 18.45
C ALA A 85 2.70 0.86 17.44
N PHE A 86 2.94 1.27 16.19
CA PHE A 86 3.39 0.40 15.10
C PHE A 86 2.48 -0.82 14.87
N THR A 87 1.17 -0.71 15.11
CA THR A 87 0.24 -1.85 14.95
C THR A 87 0.08 -2.24 13.48
N TYR A 88 0.42 -1.35 12.56
CA TYR A 88 0.50 -1.68 11.13
C TYR A 88 1.56 -2.76 10.81
N ILE A 89 2.62 -2.92 11.61
CA ILE A 89 3.66 -3.95 11.38
C ILE A 89 3.11 -5.38 11.53
N PRO A 90 2.49 -5.77 12.67
CA PRO A 90 1.86 -7.07 12.76
C PRO A 90 0.68 -7.22 11.78
N ALA A 91 -0.02 -6.14 11.44
CA ALA A 91 -1.04 -6.18 10.39
C ALA A 91 -0.46 -6.55 9.03
N LEU A 92 0.68 -5.98 8.62
CA LEU A 92 1.40 -6.36 7.40
C LEU A 92 1.86 -7.82 7.42
N ARG A 93 2.24 -8.36 8.59
CA ARG A 93 2.65 -9.77 8.72
C ARG A 93 1.54 -10.74 8.27
N SER A 94 0.27 -10.36 8.41
CA SER A 94 -0.87 -11.18 7.94
C SER A 94 -0.83 -11.46 6.43
N LEU A 95 -0.08 -10.70 5.64
CA LEU A 95 0.07 -10.87 4.20
C LEU A 95 0.96 -12.06 3.82
N LYS A 96 1.74 -12.61 4.78
CA LYS A 96 2.70 -13.69 4.52
C LYS A 96 2.06 -14.90 3.87
N LYS A 97 1.01 -15.45 4.51
CA LYS A 97 0.32 -16.64 4.03
C LYS A 97 -0.38 -16.41 2.67
N PRO A 98 -1.14 -15.32 2.47
CA PRO A 98 -1.66 -14.97 1.14
C PRO A 98 -0.59 -14.92 0.03
N LEU A 99 0.59 -14.33 0.30
CA LEU A 99 1.68 -14.28 -0.67
C LEU A 99 2.23 -15.66 -1.01
N GLU A 100 2.45 -16.51 0.01
CA GLU A 100 2.91 -17.89 -0.14
C GLU A 100 1.90 -18.75 -0.92
N GLU A 101 0.60 -18.50 -0.75
CA GLU A 101 -0.49 -19.15 -1.49
C GLU A 101 -0.66 -18.62 -2.93
N GLY A 102 0.12 -17.62 -3.34
CA GLY A 102 0.04 -17.03 -4.68
C GLY A 102 -1.14 -16.08 -4.89
N ARG A 103 -1.80 -15.62 -3.82
CA ARG A 103 -2.85 -14.60 -3.92
C ARG A 103 -2.27 -13.27 -4.38
N TYR A 104 -3.08 -12.49 -5.10
CA TYR A 104 -2.68 -11.18 -5.58
C TYR A 104 -2.81 -10.13 -4.49
N ILE A 105 -1.74 -9.38 -4.25
CA ILE A 105 -1.69 -8.27 -3.31
C ILE A 105 -1.33 -7.00 -4.07
N TRP A 106 -2.22 -6.01 -3.97
CA TRP A 106 -2.04 -4.69 -4.53
C TRP A 106 -1.84 -3.67 -3.40
N VAL A 107 -0.62 -3.17 -3.26
CA VAL A 107 -0.27 -2.19 -2.22
C VAL A 107 -0.28 -0.79 -2.81
N VAL A 108 -1.03 0.11 -2.18
CA VAL A 108 -1.01 1.54 -2.49
C VAL A 108 -0.18 2.22 -1.41
N SER A 109 1.04 2.64 -1.76
CA SER A 109 2.00 3.24 -0.83
C SER A 109 1.94 4.76 -0.88
N TYR A 110 1.53 5.39 0.21
CA TYR A 110 1.57 6.84 0.38
C TYR A 110 2.86 7.34 1.03
N GLU A 111 3.74 6.42 1.41
CA GLU A 111 5.07 6.69 1.95
C GLU A 111 6.17 6.38 0.94
N PRO A 112 7.40 6.93 1.14
CA PRO A 112 8.55 6.56 0.34
C PRO A 112 8.72 5.05 0.26
N LEU A 113 8.97 4.53 -0.95
CA LEU A 113 9.07 3.10 -1.23
C LEU A 113 10.04 2.34 -0.30
N GLN A 114 11.14 2.99 0.10
CA GLN A 114 12.14 2.38 0.98
C GLN A 114 11.63 2.19 2.40
N SER A 115 10.70 3.04 2.86
CA SER A 115 10.02 2.84 4.14
C SER A 115 9.10 1.63 4.07
N LEU A 116 8.34 1.46 2.98
CA LEU A 116 7.51 0.28 2.77
C LEU A 116 8.34 -1.01 2.79
N PHE A 117 9.44 -1.07 2.04
CA PHE A 117 10.29 -2.27 1.99
C PHE A 117 11.01 -2.57 3.32
N ARG A 118 11.39 -1.52 4.07
CA ARG A 118 11.89 -1.70 5.43
C ARG A 118 10.82 -2.33 6.33
N ASP A 119 9.58 -1.84 6.23
CA ASP A 119 8.50 -2.28 7.12
C ASP A 119 7.96 -3.67 6.72
N PHE A 120 8.01 -4.04 5.44
CA PHE A 120 7.84 -5.43 5.00
C PHE A 120 8.87 -6.37 5.61
N ARG A 121 10.16 -6.00 5.60
CA ARG A 121 11.20 -6.82 6.25
C ARG A 121 10.98 -6.91 7.76
N ARG A 122 10.62 -5.80 8.40
CA ARG A 122 10.28 -5.76 9.83
C ARG A 122 9.06 -6.64 10.17
N ALA A 123 8.10 -6.73 9.26
CA ALA A 123 6.96 -7.63 9.37
C ALA A 123 7.32 -9.11 9.09
N GLY A 124 8.53 -9.39 8.60
CA GLY A 124 8.98 -10.75 8.24
C GLY A 124 8.47 -11.22 6.89
N LEU A 125 8.12 -10.30 5.97
CA LEU A 125 7.70 -10.61 4.61
C LEU A 125 8.91 -10.72 3.67
N ASP A 126 8.97 -11.80 2.89
CA ASP A 126 9.90 -11.95 1.77
C ASP A 126 9.36 -11.25 0.51
N TYR A 127 9.20 -9.93 0.57
CA TYR A 127 8.57 -9.18 -0.53
C TYR A 127 9.33 -9.32 -1.86
N GLU A 128 10.66 -9.52 -1.82
CA GLU A 128 11.52 -9.58 -3.00
C GLU A 128 11.21 -10.79 -3.89
N SER A 129 10.85 -11.93 -3.31
CA SER A 129 10.50 -13.13 -4.08
C SER A 129 9.11 -13.06 -4.73
N HIS A 130 8.24 -12.16 -4.25
CA HIS A 130 6.85 -11.99 -4.70
C HIS A 130 6.61 -10.77 -5.59
N LEU A 131 7.46 -9.75 -5.50
CA LEU A 131 7.30 -8.48 -6.22
C LEU A 131 7.31 -8.69 -7.75
N GLY A 132 6.31 -8.14 -8.42
CA GLY A 132 6.09 -8.29 -9.86
C GLY A 132 5.53 -9.65 -10.29
N LYS A 133 5.21 -10.55 -9.34
CA LYS A 133 4.55 -11.84 -9.60
C LYS A 133 3.13 -11.86 -9.06
N ASN A 134 3.00 -11.76 -7.74
CA ASN A 134 1.72 -11.71 -7.03
C ASN A 134 1.68 -10.62 -5.96
N LEU A 135 2.78 -9.87 -5.79
CA LEU A 135 2.83 -8.62 -5.07
C LEU A 135 3.10 -7.48 -6.05
N TYR A 136 2.26 -6.46 -6.03
CA TYR A 136 2.39 -5.27 -6.83
C TYR A 136 2.23 -4.03 -5.95
N VAL A 137 2.95 -2.96 -6.28
CA VAL A 137 2.94 -1.72 -5.51
C VAL A 137 2.65 -0.55 -6.43
N LEU A 138 1.69 0.29 -6.08
CA LEU A 138 1.63 1.66 -6.57
C LEU A 138 2.38 2.57 -5.60
N ASP A 139 3.47 3.17 -6.06
CA ASP A 139 4.22 4.18 -5.32
C ASP A 139 3.58 5.56 -5.56
N VAL A 140 2.57 5.89 -4.74
CA VAL A 140 1.87 7.20 -4.80
C VAL A 140 2.83 8.32 -4.43
N PHE A 141 3.68 8.10 -3.43
CA PHE A 141 4.71 9.06 -3.05
C PHE A 141 5.65 9.37 -4.21
N GLY A 142 6.21 8.34 -4.84
CA GLY A 142 7.07 8.47 -6.01
C GLY A 142 6.37 9.17 -7.18
N SER A 143 5.09 8.84 -7.41
CA SER A 143 4.25 9.48 -8.44
C SER A 143 4.17 10.99 -8.21
N MET A 144 3.72 11.40 -7.03
CA MET A 144 3.50 12.81 -6.67
C MET A 144 4.81 13.60 -6.55
N ARG A 145 5.94 12.93 -6.31
CA ARG A 145 7.28 13.54 -6.23
C ARG A 145 8.10 13.42 -7.51
N HIS A 146 7.55 12.81 -8.56
CA HIS A 146 8.25 12.52 -9.82
C HIS A 146 9.55 11.71 -9.63
N ILE A 147 9.50 10.73 -8.73
CA ILE A 147 10.58 9.79 -8.43
C ILE A 147 10.16 8.42 -8.96
N ASP A 148 10.92 7.89 -9.91
CA ASP A 148 10.76 6.53 -10.42
C ASP A 148 11.94 5.67 -9.94
N SER A 149 11.61 4.57 -9.26
CA SER A 149 12.60 3.63 -8.74
C SER A 149 13.10 2.63 -9.78
N GLY A 150 12.37 2.44 -10.89
CA GLY A 150 12.66 1.45 -11.92
C GLY A 150 12.53 -0.01 -11.44
N VAL A 151 11.92 -0.23 -10.27
CA VAL A 151 11.76 -1.56 -9.67
C VAL A 151 10.60 -2.30 -10.34
N ASN A 152 10.85 -3.53 -10.81
CA ASN A 152 9.81 -4.34 -11.41
C ASN A 152 8.69 -4.66 -10.40
N GLY A 153 7.43 -4.61 -10.83
CA GLY A 153 6.26 -4.77 -9.95
C GLY A 153 5.89 -3.52 -9.15
N VAL A 154 6.64 -2.42 -9.30
CA VAL A 154 6.31 -1.11 -8.74
C VAL A 154 5.85 -0.19 -9.88
N PHE A 155 4.68 0.42 -9.70
CA PHE A 155 4.07 1.35 -10.63
C PHE A 155 4.20 2.76 -10.09
N VAL A 156 4.52 3.69 -10.99
CA VAL A 156 4.56 5.12 -10.73
C VAL A 156 3.75 5.81 -11.82
N LEU A 157 2.86 6.72 -11.43
CA LEU A 157 2.12 7.56 -12.36
C LEU A 157 3.02 8.75 -12.73
N SER A 158 3.29 8.92 -14.03
CA SER A 158 4.21 9.95 -14.53
C SER A 158 3.47 11.14 -15.15
N GLY A 159 4.21 12.24 -15.38
CA GLY A 159 3.68 13.48 -15.95
C GLY A 159 2.92 14.36 -14.94
N TYR A 160 2.14 15.32 -15.43
CA TYR A 160 1.36 16.20 -14.56
C TYR A 160 0.40 15.43 -13.65
N LEU A 161 0.40 15.77 -12.36
CA LEU A 161 -0.44 15.19 -11.33
C LEU A 161 -0.98 16.29 -10.42
N ASP A 162 -2.29 16.48 -10.47
CA ASP A 162 -3.07 17.06 -9.38
C ASP A 162 -3.97 15.94 -8.80
N ASP A 163 -4.72 16.24 -7.74
CA ASP A 163 -5.65 15.29 -7.11
C ASP A 163 -6.56 14.59 -8.14
N ARG A 164 -7.13 15.30 -9.12
CA ARG A 164 -8.08 14.71 -10.09
C ARG A 164 -7.35 13.89 -11.15
N VAL A 165 -6.23 14.41 -11.66
CA VAL A 165 -5.43 13.76 -12.69
C VAL A 165 -4.81 12.47 -12.14
N PHE A 166 -4.40 12.47 -10.87
CA PHE A 166 -3.99 11.26 -10.17
C PHE A 166 -5.09 10.20 -10.19
N ILE A 167 -6.31 10.55 -9.75
CA ILE A 167 -7.46 9.62 -9.74
C ILE A 167 -7.75 9.06 -11.13
N LEU A 168 -7.74 9.90 -12.18
CA LEU A 168 -7.98 9.45 -13.55
C LEU A 168 -6.92 8.46 -14.03
N LYS A 169 -5.64 8.75 -13.78
CA LYS A 169 -4.54 7.85 -14.14
C LYS A 169 -4.55 6.56 -13.34
N TYR A 170 -4.88 6.64 -12.05
CA TYR A 170 -5.07 5.47 -11.20
C TYR A 170 -6.19 4.57 -11.72
N ARG A 171 -7.33 5.15 -12.12
CA ARG A 171 -8.44 4.40 -12.73
C ARG A 171 -7.96 3.63 -13.96
N THR A 172 -7.25 4.26 -14.87
CA THR A 172 -6.73 3.60 -16.07
C THR A 172 -5.79 2.45 -15.71
N LEU A 173 -4.83 2.69 -14.81
CA LEU A 173 -3.91 1.66 -14.34
C LEU A 173 -4.64 0.44 -13.76
N ILE A 174 -5.62 0.66 -12.89
CA ILE A 174 -6.39 -0.41 -12.26
C ILE A 174 -7.26 -1.15 -13.28
N GLN A 175 -7.87 -0.46 -14.24
CA GLN A 175 -8.65 -1.11 -15.30
C GLN A 175 -7.79 -2.03 -16.16
N ASP A 176 -6.58 -1.58 -16.51
CA ASP A 176 -5.63 -2.38 -17.27
C ASP A 176 -5.19 -3.61 -16.45
N LEU A 177 -4.82 -3.41 -15.18
CA LEU A 177 -4.40 -4.48 -14.29
C LEU A 177 -5.51 -5.51 -14.03
N LEU A 178 -6.73 -5.06 -13.73
CA LEU A 178 -7.88 -5.95 -13.48
C LEU A 178 -8.35 -6.68 -14.74
N SER A 179 -8.01 -6.19 -15.94
CA SER A 179 -8.29 -6.94 -17.17
C SER A 179 -7.39 -8.18 -17.31
N GLU A 180 -6.22 -8.17 -16.63
CA GLU A 180 -5.24 -9.25 -16.64
C GLU A 180 -5.38 -10.18 -15.43
N LEU A 181 -5.72 -9.61 -14.27
CA LEU A 181 -5.97 -10.34 -13.03
C LEU A 181 -7.39 -10.92 -13.06
N GLY A 182 -7.52 -12.24 -12.96
CA GLY A 182 -8.83 -12.89 -12.95
C GLY A 182 -9.78 -12.35 -11.86
N PRO A 183 -11.09 -12.62 -11.97
CA PRO A 183 -12.13 -11.97 -11.17
C PRO A 183 -12.14 -12.28 -9.66
N GLU A 184 -11.25 -13.14 -9.16
CA GLU A 184 -11.28 -13.60 -7.78
C GLU A 184 -9.97 -13.28 -7.04
N ASP A 185 -10.13 -12.48 -5.98
CA ASP A 185 -9.23 -12.32 -4.83
C ASP A 185 -7.97 -11.47 -5.01
N VAL A 186 -8.17 -10.16 -5.22
CA VAL A 186 -7.12 -9.15 -4.95
C VAL A 186 -7.27 -8.63 -3.52
N ILE A 187 -6.20 -8.71 -2.73
CA ILE A 187 -6.08 -8.04 -1.44
C ILE A 187 -5.49 -6.66 -1.67
N VAL A 188 -6.25 -5.62 -1.36
CA VAL A 188 -5.80 -4.24 -1.46
C VAL A 188 -5.25 -3.77 -0.13
N VAL A 189 -4.03 -3.23 -0.12
CA VAL A 189 -3.39 -2.70 1.08
C VAL A 189 -3.18 -1.20 0.89
N GLY A 190 -3.97 -0.38 1.58
CA GLY A 190 -3.72 1.05 1.73
C GLY A 190 -2.64 1.25 2.78
N TYR A 191 -1.39 1.35 2.36
CA TYR A 191 -0.25 1.44 3.28
C TYR A 191 -0.02 2.89 3.72
N LEU A 192 -0.22 3.13 5.01
CA LEU A 192 -0.05 4.41 5.69
C LEU A 192 -0.79 5.52 4.95
N GLU A 193 -2.10 5.37 4.82
CA GLU A 193 -2.98 6.33 4.13
C GLU A 193 -2.93 7.73 4.75
N SER A 194 -2.41 7.87 5.97
CA SER A 194 -2.10 9.17 6.55
C SER A 194 -1.15 10.01 5.69
N GLY A 195 -0.30 9.38 4.87
CA GLY A 195 0.56 10.06 3.90
C GLY A 195 -0.22 10.92 2.89
N MET A 196 -1.51 10.64 2.67
CA MET A 196 -2.36 11.43 1.78
C MET A 196 -2.41 12.92 2.14
N CYS A 197 -2.41 13.28 3.43
CA CYS A 197 -2.41 14.68 3.86
C CYS A 197 -1.17 15.48 3.41
N ARG A 198 -0.08 14.79 3.02
CA ARG A 198 1.16 15.41 2.53
C ARG A 198 1.29 15.38 1.01
N LEU A 199 0.43 14.61 0.35
CA LEU A 199 0.51 14.33 -1.09
C LEU A 199 -0.62 14.98 -1.87
N PHE A 200 -1.80 15.14 -1.28
CA PHE A 200 -2.99 15.69 -1.95
C PHE A 200 -3.41 17.00 -1.32
N ASP A 201 -3.91 17.92 -2.15
CA ASP A 201 -4.44 19.21 -1.68
C ASP A 201 -5.71 19.00 -0.86
N ASN A 202 -6.53 18.00 -1.23
CA ASN A 202 -7.72 17.60 -0.51
C ASN A 202 -7.75 16.07 -0.28
N PRO A 203 -7.14 15.58 0.82
CA PRO A 203 -7.01 14.15 1.09
C PRO A 203 -8.36 13.45 1.24
N ILE A 204 -9.36 14.09 1.86
CA ILE A 204 -10.71 13.54 2.01
C ILE A 204 -11.35 13.30 0.64
N ARG A 205 -11.23 14.28 -0.27
CA ARG A 205 -11.79 14.16 -1.61
C ARG A 205 -11.08 13.07 -2.40
N ALA A 206 -9.75 13.04 -2.37
CA ALA A 206 -8.96 12.01 -3.05
C ALA A 206 -9.38 10.61 -2.56
N GLN A 207 -9.52 10.43 -1.24
CA GLN A 207 -9.90 9.15 -0.65
C GLN A 207 -11.31 8.70 -1.07
N LYS A 208 -12.29 9.62 -1.05
CA LYS A 208 -13.64 9.33 -1.55
C LYS A 208 -13.65 8.90 -3.02
N LEU A 209 -12.82 9.53 -3.84
CA LEU A 209 -12.72 9.18 -5.26
C LEU A 209 -12.06 7.81 -5.46
N LEU A 210 -10.98 7.50 -4.74
CA LEU A 210 -10.35 6.18 -4.77
C LEU A 210 -11.32 5.09 -4.33
N TRP A 211 -12.12 5.35 -3.30
CA TRP A 211 -13.12 4.41 -2.84
C TRP A 211 -14.22 4.16 -3.88
N ASN A 212 -14.73 5.22 -4.51
CA ASN A 212 -15.72 5.07 -5.57
C ASN A 212 -15.17 4.22 -6.73
N LEU A 213 -13.90 4.38 -7.08
CA LEU A 213 -13.27 3.53 -8.10
C LEU A 213 -13.24 2.05 -7.70
N ARG A 214 -13.01 1.77 -6.41
CA ARG A 214 -13.06 0.41 -5.88
C ARG A 214 -14.46 -0.19 -6.03
N GLU A 215 -15.50 0.52 -5.61
CA GLU A 215 -16.89 0.07 -5.72
C GLU A 215 -17.33 -0.11 -7.19
N GLU A 216 -16.87 0.77 -8.09
CA GLU A 216 -17.15 0.68 -9.52
C GLU A 216 -16.48 -0.53 -10.20
N SER A 217 -15.37 -1.04 -9.65
CA SER A 217 -14.57 -2.10 -10.27
C SER A 217 -15.32 -3.45 -10.37
N ARG A 218 -16.35 -3.66 -9.53
CA ARG A 218 -17.07 -4.94 -9.37
C ARG A 218 -16.18 -6.13 -9.01
N VAL A 219 -14.90 -5.90 -8.69
CA VAL A 219 -13.97 -6.93 -8.26
C VAL A 219 -14.15 -7.13 -6.76
N LYS A 220 -14.34 -8.39 -6.36
CA LYS A 220 -14.37 -8.72 -4.93
C LYS A 220 -12.97 -8.50 -4.38
N THR A 221 -12.84 -7.54 -3.47
CA THR A 221 -11.57 -7.14 -2.88
C THR A 221 -11.65 -7.22 -1.37
N ALA A 222 -10.71 -7.91 -0.75
CA ALA A 222 -10.45 -7.72 0.68
C ALA A 222 -9.52 -6.52 0.87
N GLY A 223 -9.59 -5.87 2.04
CA GLY A 223 -8.84 -4.65 2.30
C GLY A 223 -8.10 -4.65 3.61
N LEU A 224 -6.88 -4.11 3.61
CA LEU A 224 -6.18 -3.66 4.81
C LEU A 224 -5.86 -2.18 4.63
N ILE A 225 -6.31 -1.35 5.56
CA ILE A 225 -5.99 0.07 5.59
C ILE A 225 -5.13 0.31 6.82
N THR A 226 -3.93 0.87 6.64
CA THR A 226 -3.09 1.27 7.78
C THR A 226 -2.96 2.78 7.83
N TYR A 227 -3.02 3.35 9.03
CA TYR A 227 -3.18 4.77 9.21
C TYR A 227 -2.65 5.21 10.58
N ILE A 228 -1.92 6.33 10.59
CA ILE A 228 -1.44 6.97 11.82
C ILE A 228 -2.28 8.23 12.05
N LYS A 229 -3.12 8.22 13.08
CA LYS A 229 -4.09 9.30 13.32
C LYS A 229 -3.45 10.68 13.45
N PRO A 230 -2.36 10.87 14.23
CA PRO A 230 -1.72 12.17 14.35
C PRO A 230 -1.23 12.79 13.04
N GLU A 231 -0.93 11.99 12.01
CA GLU A 231 -0.42 12.49 10.73
C GLU A 231 -1.50 13.06 9.81
N CYS A 232 -2.72 12.52 9.88
CA CYS A 232 -3.81 12.97 9.00
C CYS A 232 -5.20 12.80 9.63
N PRO A 233 -5.52 13.50 10.74
CA PRO A 233 -6.77 13.33 11.47
C PRO A 233 -8.05 13.41 10.62
N ALA A 234 -7.98 14.14 9.50
CA ALA A 234 -9.06 14.34 8.55
C ALA A 234 -9.61 13.05 7.91
N LEU A 235 -8.83 11.98 7.86
CA LEU A 235 -9.24 10.70 7.24
C LEU A 235 -9.83 9.70 8.24
N GLU A 236 -9.79 9.97 9.53
CA GLU A 236 -10.24 9.02 10.55
C GLU A 236 -11.69 8.57 10.32
N GLU A 237 -12.63 9.52 10.18
CA GLU A 237 -14.04 9.21 9.96
C GLU A 237 -14.25 8.30 8.75
N PHE A 238 -13.46 8.51 7.69
CA PHE A 238 -13.51 7.68 6.49
C PHE A 238 -13.13 6.23 6.83
N ILE A 239 -12.05 6.01 7.55
CA ILE A 239 -11.57 4.68 7.92
C ILE A 239 -12.63 3.93 8.74
N TYR A 240 -13.26 4.59 9.72
CA TYR A 240 -14.34 3.97 10.50
C TYR A 240 -15.59 3.71 9.69
N LEU A 241 -15.96 4.60 8.77
CA LEU A 241 -17.17 4.44 7.97
C LEU A 241 -17.05 3.23 7.03
N TYR A 242 -15.90 3.06 6.41
CA TYR A 242 -15.71 2.15 5.29
C TYR A 242 -14.99 0.84 5.62
N SER A 243 -14.48 0.67 6.84
CA SER A 243 -13.92 -0.61 7.29
C SER A 243 -14.99 -1.46 7.97
N ASP A 244 -14.99 -2.78 7.76
CA ASP A 244 -15.85 -3.72 8.48
C ASP A 244 -15.38 -3.88 9.93
N TYR A 245 -14.05 -3.94 10.11
CA TYR A 245 -13.40 -3.97 11.42
C TYR A 245 -12.44 -2.81 11.57
N VAL A 246 -12.33 -2.27 12.77
CA VAL A 246 -11.30 -1.27 13.11
C VAL A 246 -10.57 -1.72 14.36
N PHE A 247 -9.24 -1.67 14.26
CA PHE A 247 -8.33 -1.88 15.37
C PHE A 247 -7.53 -0.62 15.63
N GLU A 248 -7.40 -0.27 16.90
CA GLU A 248 -6.62 0.86 17.36
C GLU A 248 -5.36 0.41 18.07
N GLY A 249 -4.22 0.92 17.60
CA GLY A 249 -2.94 0.80 18.29
C GLY A 249 -2.78 1.93 19.30
N VAL A 250 -2.58 1.59 20.57
CA VAL A 250 -2.33 2.55 21.66
C VAL A 250 -1.08 2.19 22.44
N VAL A 251 -0.46 3.21 23.03
CA VAL A 251 0.66 3.04 23.97
C VAL A 251 0.22 3.55 25.34
N GLU A 252 0.00 2.63 26.27
CA GLU A 252 -0.44 2.91 27.64
C GLU A 252 0.62 2.42 28.62
N ASN A 253 1.10 3.29 29.51
CA ASN A 253 2.14 2.97 30.49
C ASN A 253 3.42 2.36 29.87
N GLY A 254 3.76 2.77 28.64
CA GLY A 254 4.92 2.25 27.89
C GLY A 254 4.70 0.88 27.24
N LEU A 255 3.50 0.30 27.37
CA LEU A 255 3.13 -0.97 26.75
C LEU A 255 2.25 -0.70 25.52
N ARG A 256 2.52 -1.46 24.45
CA ARG A 256 1.75 -1.40 23.21
C ARG A 256 0.57 -2.36 23.29
N ARG A 257 -0.60 -1.88 22.89
CA ARG A 257 -1.85 -2.63 22.91
C ARG A 257 -2.66 -2.38 21.64
N VAL A 258 -3.33 -3.42 21.17
CA VAL A 258 -4.33 -3.36 20.09
C VAL A 258 -5.72 -3.55 20.68
N ILE A 259 -6.64 -2.66 20.34
CA ILE A 259 -8.03 -2.72 20.77
C ILE A 259 -8.91 -2.75 19.53
N MET A 260 -9.84 -3.71 19.44
CA MET A 260 -10.88 -3.68 18.40
C MET A 260 -11.96 -2.69 18.82
N THR A 261 -12.22 -1.67 17.99
CA THR A 261 -13.19 -0.60 18.27
C THR A 261 -14.33 -0.53 17.26
N LYS A 262 -14.34 -1.44 16.28
CA LYS A 262 -15.49 -1.73 15.42
C LYS A 262 -15.40 -3.18 14.95
N GLY A 263 -16.52 -3.90 14.93
CA GLY A 263 -16.61 -5.26 14.40
C GLY A 263 -17.90 -5.99 14.77
N ASP A 264 -18.02 -7.25 14.37
CA ASP A 264 -19.22 -8.09 14.65
C ASP A 264 -19.43 -8.42 16.15
N GLU A 265 -18.53 -7.97 17.05
CA GLU A 265 -18.60 -8.19 18.51
C GLU A 265 -19.05 -6.95 19.31
N GLU A 266 -19.65 -5.93 18.67
CA GLU A 266 -20.34 -4.82 19.35
C GLU A 266 -21.86 -5.02 19.44
#